data_AF-A0A5R9F6I7-F1
#
_entry.id   AF-A0A5R9F6I7-F1
#
_cell.length_a   1.000
_cell.length_b   1.000
_cell.length_c   1.000
_cell.angle_alpha   90.00
_cell.angle_beta   90.00
_cell.angle_gamma   90.00
#
_symmetry.space_group_name_H-M   'P 1'
#
loop_
_entity.id
_entity.type
_entity.pdbx_description
1 polymer ?
#
loop_
_entity_poly.entity_id
_entity_poly.type
_entity_poly.pdbx_seq_one_letter_code
_entity_poly.pdbx_strand_id
1 'polypeptide(L)'
;MKQFVLVFIILLISAASFQPSAYAYSYGDPSEEKVAEAYKEMVVKLNDSPPDFEEADKIFGTVKEEIEMHMGSDAVQSVQSELSEEDKQGVIENMQKVLVLNISRRLENVSNNFEDYDTSKKLLAKANATYRALSPIVEEQDSNLDGEIKEAFESSLEALGNPGLFGVGEQKPDKEKFETNKEFILSSLQEQFQMKSLEVGHFSESASEGENAGQTEDWTDLSQYKNWIPILVLIVAIAGVLVYVMKKRKK
;
A
#
# COMPACT_ATOMS: atom_id res chain seq x y z
N MET A 1 20.50 -35.96 33.22
CA MET A 1 20.95 -34.65 32.71
C MET A 1 20.95 -34.58 31.18
N LYS A 2 21.67 -35.44 30.45
CA LYS A 2 21.72 -35.40 28.98
C LYS A 2 20.35 -35.53 28.28
N GLN A 3 19.47 -36.38 28.80
CA GLN A 3 18.11 -36.55 28.24
C GLN A 3 17.20 -35.34 28.47
N PHE A 4 17.32 -34.64 29.61
CA PHE A 4 16.58 -33.41 29.88
C PHE A 4 17.05 -32.25 29.00
N VAL A 5 18.36 -32.14 28.76
CA VAL A 5 18.90 -31.14 27.83
C VAL A 5 18.43 -31.40 26.40
N LEU A 6 18.33 -32.67 26.00
CA LEU A 6 17.90 -33.05 24.65
C LEU A 6 16.41 -32.77 24.42
N VAL A 7 15.56 -33.06 25.42
CA VAL A 7 14.13 -32.70 25.38
C VAL A 7 13.95 -31.17 25.34
N PHE A 8 14.75 -30.43 26.11
CA PHE A 8 14.67 -28.96 26.13
C PHE A 8 15.10 -28.34 24.80
N ILE A 9 16.13 -28.89 24.14
CA ILE A 9 16.56 -28.47 22.80
C ILE A 9 15.49 -28.76 21.75
N ILE A 10 14.86 -29.94 21.80
CA ILE A 10 13.77 -30.29 20.87
C ILE A 10 12.59 -29.32 21.05
N LEU A 11 12.22 -29.01 22.29
CA LEU A 11 11.10 -28.10 22.58
C LEU A 11 11.38 -26.65 22.11
N LEU A 12 12.64 -26.20 22.22
CA LEU A 12 13.09 -24.91 21.68
C LEU A 12 13.06 -24.86 20.15
N ILE A 13 13.45 -25.94 19.48
CA ILE A 13 13.39 -26.02 18.01
C ILE A 13 11.93 -26.05 17.54
N SER A 14 11.05 -26.80 18.22
CA SER A 14 9.62 -26.82 17.90
C SER A 14 8.95 -25.46 18.05
N ALA A 15 9.33 -24.69 19.08
CA ALA A 15 8.81 -23.35 19.31
C ALA A 15 9.33 -22.34 18.28
N ALA A 16 10.56 -22.50 17.79
CA ALA A 16 11.14 -21.65 16.75
C ALA A 16 10.54 -21.89 15.36
N SER A 17 9.93 -23.06 15.11
CA SER A 17 9.25 -23.38 13.85
C SER A 17 7.87 -22.72 13.71
N PHE A 18 7.29 -22.18 14.79
CA PHE A 18 6.12 -21.31 14.73
C PHE A 18 6.57 -19.88 14.40
N GLN A 19 6.98 -19.67 13.16
CA GLN A 19 7.01 -18.32 12.61
C GLN A 19 5.55 -18.00 12.21
N PRO A 20 4.85 -17.03 12.85
CA PRO A 20 3.69 -16.45 12.19
C PRO A 20 4.18 -15.98 10.82
N SER A 21 3.46 -16.30 9.75
CA SER A 21 3.75 -15.83 8.41
C SER A 21 3.76 -14.31 8.45
N ALA A 22 4.94 -13.73 8.62
CA ALA A 22 5.17 -12.33 8.38
C ALA A 22 4.96 -12.18 6.88
N TYR A 23 3.77 -11.69 6.51
CA TYR A 23 3.56 -11.10 5.20
C TYR A 23 4.63 -10.02 5.11
N ALA A 24 5.62 -10.25 4.24
CA ALA A 24 6.60 -9.23 3.91
C ALA A 24 5.80 -8.12 3.23
N TYR A 25 5.29 -7.20 4.04
CA TYR A 25 4.60 -6.03 3.55
C TYR A 25 5.56 -5.34 2.60
N SER A 26 5.21 -5.27 1.33
CA SER A 26 6.08 -4.70 0.32
C SER A 26 6.12 -3.19 0.51
N TYR A 27 6.97 -2.73 1.42
CA TYR A 27 7.15 -1.31 1.72
C TYR A 27 7.80 -0.53 0.57
N GLY A 28 8.02 -1.16 -0.59
CA GLY A 28 8.76 -0.56 -1.70
C GLY A 28 8.36 -1.03 -3.10
N ASP A 29 7.32 -1.84 -3.28
CA ASP A 29 6.83 -2.12 -4.63
C ASP A 29 5.81 -1.03 -5.04
N PRO A 30 6.17 -0.10 -5.93
CA PRO A 30 5.23 0.91 -6.42
C PRO A 30 4.07 0.30 -7.24
N SER A 31 4.14 -0.99 -7.56
CA SER A 31 3.07 -1.74 -8.21
C SER A 31 2.07 -2.40 -7.24
N GLU A 32 2.29 -2.31 -5.91
CA GLU A 32 1.32 -2.71 -4.90
C GLU A 32 0.57 -1.49 -4.34
N GLU A 33 -0.76 -1.52 -4.42
CA GLU A 33 -1.64 -0.48 -3.87
C GLU A 33 -2.66 -1.14 -2.95
N LYS A 34 -2.68 -0.75 -1.67
CA LYS A 34 -3.37 -1.50 -0.61
C LYS A 34 -4.87 -1.65 -0.86
N VAL A 35 -5.51 -0.60 -1.36
CA VAL A 35 -6.95 -0.62 -1.62
C VAL A 35 -7.27 -1.56 -2.79
N ALA A 36 -6.41 -1.59 -3.81
CA ALA A 36 -6.50 -2.52 -4.92
C ALA A 36 -6.23 -3.98 -4.51
N GLU A 37 -5.25 -4.22 -3.62
CA GLU A 37 -5.01 -5.55 -3.06
C GLU A 37 -6.21 -6.03 -2.23
N ALA A 38 -6.72 -5.19 -1.34
CA ALA A 38 -7.91 -5.49 -0.55
C ALA A 38 -9.12 -5.82 -1.44
N TYR A 39 -9.35 -5.05 -2.51
CA TYR A 39 -10.40 -5.36 -3.49
C TYR A 39 -10.23 -6.76 -4.09
N LYS A 40 -9.04 -7.11 -4.57
CA LYS A 40 -8.78 -8.44 -5.16
C LYS A 40 -9.05 -9.55 -4.16
N GLU A 41 -8.59 -9.40 -2.92
CA GLU A 41 -8.83 -10.38 -1.85
C GLU A 41 -10.31 -10.49 -1.48
N MET A 42 -11.02 -9.36 -1.37
CA MET A 42 -12.48 -9.35 -1.15
C MET A 42 -13.22 -10.07 -2.27
N VAL A 43 -12.88 -9.82 -3.53
CA VAL A 43 -13.48 -10.50 -4.69
C VAL A 43 -13.26 -12.01 -4.61
N VAL A 44 -12.09 -12.48 -4.16
CA VAL A 44 -11.85 -13.92 -3.94
C VAL A 44 -12.81 -14.47 -2.89
N LYS A 45 -12.93 -13.83 -1.73
CA LYS A 45 -13.82 -14.28 -0.63
C LYS A 45 -15.29 -14.25 -0.99
N LEU A 46 -15.73 -13.22 -1.70
CA LEU A 46 -17.11 -13.11 -2.18
C LEU A 46 -17.43 -14.10 -3.30
N ASN A 47 -16.41 -14.68 -3.94
CA ASN A 47 -16.57 -15.75 -4.94
C ASN A 47 -16.54 -17.16 -4.34
N ASP A 48 -16.29 -17.31 -3.03
CA ASP A 48 -16.42 -18.60 -2.36
C ASP A 48 -17.88 -19.11 -2.39
N SER A 49 -18.07 -20.39 -2.09
CA SER A 49 -19.39 -21.05 -2.10
C SER A 49 -19.64 -21.77 -0.76
N PRO A 50 -20.40 -21.16 0.18
CA PRO A 50 -21.05 -19.85 0.09
C PRO A 50 -20.07 -18.67 0.15
N PRO A 51 -20.46 -17.45 -0.32
CA PRO A 51 -19.63 -16.26 -0.19
C PRO A 51 -19.26 -15.96 1.26
N ASP A 52 -18.00 -15.61 1.51
CA ASP A 52 -17.48 -15.31 2.85
C ASP A 52 -17.49 -13.79 3.11
N PHE A 53 -18.65 -13.27 3.51
CA PHE A 53 -18.83 -11.86 3.86
C PHE A 53 -18.09 -11.45 5.13
N GLU A 54 -17.91 -12.37 6.08
CA GLU A 54 -17.20 -12.09 7.33
C GLU A 54 -15.72 -11.80 7.04
N GLU A 55 -15.09 -12.62 6.20
CA GLU A 55 -13.71 -12.40 5.81
C GLU A 55 -13.57 -11.18 4.88
N ALA A 56 -14.52 -10.94 3.98
CA ALA A 56 -14.54 -9.73 3.16
C ALA A 56 -14.62 -8.44 3.99
N ASP A 57 -15.43 -8.40 5.06
CA ASP A 57 -15.52 -7.26 5.97
C ASP A 57 -14.21 -7.05 6.77
N LYS A 58 -13.56 -8.14 7.19
CA LYS A 58 -12.22 -8.04 7.82
C LYS A 58 -11.18 -7.44 6.87
N ILE A 59 -11.14 -7.90 5.62
CA ILE A 59 -10.23 -7.37 4.60
C ILE A 59 -10.53 -5.88 4.36
N PHE A 60 -11.80 -5.51 4.17
CA PHE A 60 -12.21 -4.11 4.00
C PHE A 60 -11.79 -3.24 5.20
N GLY A 61 -11.91 -3.77 6.42
CA GLY A 61 -11.46 -3.11 7.65
C GLY A 61 -9.99 -2.71 7.64
N THR A 62 -9.13 -3.38 6.88
CA THR A 62 -7.70 -3.05 6.77
C THR A 62 -7.41 -1.78 5.97
N VAL A 63 -8.33 -1.38 5.08
CA VAL A 63 -8.20 -0.21 4.19
C VAL A 63 -9.20 0.89 4.48
N LYS A 64 -10.15 0.64 5.40
CA LYS A 64 -11.22 1.57 5.77
C LYS A 64 -10.71 2.95 6.17
N GLU A 65 -9.69 3.03 7.03
CA GLU A 65 -9.14 4.31 7.50
C GLU A 65 -8.52 5.12 6.35
N GLU A 66 -7.81 4.46 5.44
CA GLU A 66 -7.20 5.10 4.26
C GLU A 66 -8.27 5.62 3.30
N ILE A 67 -9.33 4.84 3.07
CA ILE A 67 -10.46 5.26 2.24
C ILE A 67 -11.20 6.43 2.90
N GLU A 68 -11.48 6.38 4.20
CA GLU A 68 -12.16 7.47 4.90
C GLU A 68 -11.34 8.77 4.87
N MET A 69 -10.04 8.67 5.13
CA MET A 69 -9.12 9.81 5.17
C MET A 69 -8.97 10.50 3.81
N HIS A 70 -9.02 9.74 2.71
CA HIS A 70 -8.74 10.29 1.38
C HIS A 70 -9.95 10.35 0.45
N MET A 71 -11.06 9.72 0.83
CA MET A 71 -12.26 9.65 0.00
C MET A 71 -13.56 9.98 0.74
N GLY A 72 -13.48 10.19 2.05
CA GLY A 72 -14.62 10.56 2.88
C GLY A 72 -15.44 9.35 3.37
N SER A 73 -16.27 9.62 4.37
CA SER A 73 -17.11 8.60 5.03
C SER A 73 -18.10 7.94 4.08
N ASP A 74 -18.58 8.67 3.07
CA ASP A 74 -19.58 8.18 2.12
C ASP A 74 -19.05 6.99 1.30
N ALA A 75 -17.78 7.05 0.87
CA ALA A 75 -17.12 5.97 0.16
C ALA A 75 -17.06 4.70 1.01
N VAL A 76 -16.67 4.84 2.28
CA VAL A 76 -16.63 3.72 3.24
C VAL A 76 -18.03 3.17 3.50
N GLN A 77 -19.00 4.04 3.75
CA GLN A 77 -20.37 3.64 4.06
C GLN A 77 -21.01 2.88 2.91
N SER A 78 -20.72 3.27 1.66
CA SER A 78 -21.24 2.60 0.46
C SER A 78 -20.83 1.14 0.37
N VAL A 79 -19.64 0.78 0.83
CA VAL A 79 -19.17 -0.63 0.82
C VAL A 79 -19.68 -1.37 2.05
N GLN A 80 -19.65 -0.71 3.22
CA GLN A 80 -20.03 -1.32 4.47
C GLN A 80 -21.53 -1.65 4.57
N SER A 81 -22.40 -0.87 3.92
CA SER A 81 -23.83 -1.21 3.83
C SER A 81 -24.05 -2.51 3.07
N GLU A 82 -23.41 -2.66 1.90
CA GLU A 82 -23.56 -3.84 1.04
C GLU A 82 -22.97 -5.09 1.71
N LEU A 83 -21.85 -4.95 2.43
CA LEU A 83 -21.28 -6.03 3.26
C LEU A 83 -22.27 -6.48 4.34
N SER A 84 -22.96 -5.54 4.98
CA SER A 84 -23.94 -5.83 6.04
C SER A 84 -25.22 -6.45 5.50
N GLU A 85 -25.59 -6.13 4.25
CA GLU A 85 -26.75 -6.66 3.56
C GLU A 85 -26.46 -7.99 2.82
N GLU A 86 -25.21 -8.46 2.88
CA GLU A 86 -24.72 -9.62 2.14
C GLU A 86 -24.96 -9.50 0.61
N ASP A 87 -24.92 -8.28 0.07
CA ASP A 87 -25.00 -8.02 -1.38
C ASP A 87 -23.60 -8.06 -2.00
N LYS A 88 -23.21 -9.25 -2.46
CA LYS A 88 -21.96 -9.47 -3.18
C LYS A 88 -21.74 -8.47 -4.33
N GLN A 89 -22.76 -8.24 -5.14
CA GLN A 89 -22.62 -7.42 -6.34
C GLN A 89 -22.45 -5.95 -5.94
N GLY A 90 -23.26 -5.48 -4.99
CA GLY A 90 -23.14 -4.15 -4.40
C GLY A 90 -21.75 -3.89 -3.81
N VAL A 91 -21.19 -4.84 -3.05
CA VAL A 91 -19.84 -4.72 -2.48
C VAL A 91 -18.79 -4.56 -3.58
N ILE A 92 -18.83 -5.41 -4.60
CA ILE A 92 -17.87 -5.38 -5.71
C ILE A 92 -17.96 -4.07 -6.48
N GLU A 93 -19.16 -3.62 -6.84
CA GLU A 93 -19.37 -2.38 -7.58
C GLU A 93 -18.95 -1.13 -6.79
N ASN A 94 -19.25 -1.08 -5.50
CA ASN A 94 -18.87 0.07 -4.67
C ASN A 94 -17.35 0.10 -4.42
N MET A 95 -16.70 -1.06 -4.27
CA MET A 95 -15.24 -1.12 -4.23
C MET A 95 -14.61 -0.69 -5.55
N GLN A 96 -15.17 -1.06 -6.71
CA GLN A 96 -14.67 -0.58 -8.00
C GLN A 96 -14.72 0.95 -8.10
N LYS A 97 -15.81 1.58 -7.65
CA LYS A 97 -15.92 3.05 -7.57
C LYS A 97 -14.89 3.66 -6.62
N VAL A 98 -14.62 3.03 -5.48
CA VAL A 98 -13.54 3.43 -4.56
C VAL A 98 -12.17 3.39 -5.26
N LEU A 99 -11.90 2.36 -6.08
CA LEU A 99 -10.65 2.30 -6.85
C LEU A 99 -10.57 3.43 -7.88
N VAL A 100 -11.67 3.80 -8.54
CA VAL A 100 -11.70 4.97 -9.46
C VAL A 100 -11.41 6.27 -8.72
N LEU A 101 -12.01 6.48 -7.53
CA LEU A 101 -11.69 7.65 -6.68
C LEU A 101 -10.22 7.66 -6.26
N ASN A 102 -9.62 6.50 -5.99
CA ASN A 102 -8.21 6.37 -5.66
C ASN A 102 -7.30 6.75 -6.85
N ILE A 103 -7.66 6.34 -8.08
CA ILE A 103 -6.97 6.77 -9.30
C ILE A 103 -7.07 8.29 -9.46
N SER A 104 -8.28 8.85 -9.35
CA SER A 104 -8.56 10.28 -9.43
C SER A 104 -7.65 11.11 -8.52
N ARG A 105 -7.71 10.86 -7.20
CA ARG A 105 -6.89 11.61 -6.23
C ARG A 105 -5.39 11.50 -6.49
N ARG A 106 -4.91 10.34 -6.97
CA ARG A 106 -3.48 10.14 -7.24
C ARG A 106 -3.04 10.92 -8.46
N LEU A 107 -3.81 10.89 -9.55
CA LEU A 107 -3.49 11.66 -10.75
C LEU A 107 -3.60 13.17 -10.52
N GLU A 108 -4.54 13.63 -9.68
CA GLU A 108 -4.57 15.03 -9.24
C GLU A 108 -3.34 15.40 -8.41
N ASN A 109 -2.89 14.52 -7.51
CA ASN A 109 -1.65 14.75 -6.76
C ASN A 109 -0.41 14.78 -7.67
N VAL A 110 -0.38 13.99 -8.75
CA VAL A 110 0.67 14.08 -9.78
C VAL A 110 0.62 15.44 -10.49
N SER A 111 -0.58 15.90 -10.90
CA SER A 111 -0.76 17.21 -11.54
C SER A 111 -0.24 18.37 -10.65
N ASN A 112 -0.53 18.29 -9.35
CA ASN A 112 -0.12 19.29 -8.36
C ASN A 112 1.39 19.25 -8.06
N ASN A 113 2.00 18.06 -8.05
CA ASN A 113 3.43 17.85 -7.75
C ASN A 113 4.26 17.55 -9.00
N PHE A 114 3.80 17.98 -10.18
CA PHE A 114 4.33 17.55 -11.46
C PHE A 114 5.84 17.80 -11.65
N GLU A 115 6.37 18.83 -10.99
CA GLU A 115 7.81 19.18 -11.04
C GLU A 115 8.68 18.24 -10.19
N ASP A 116 8.11 17.54 -9.21
CA ASP A 116 8.79 16.51 -8.44
C ASP A 116 8.63 15.15 -9.14
N TYR A 117 9.66 14.79 -9.93
CA TYR A 117 9.69 13.56 -10.71
C TYR A 117 9.50 12.30 -9.86
N ASP A 118 10.19 12.19 -8.71
CA ASP A 118 10.18 10.96 -7.92
C ASP A 118 8.82 10.76 -7.25
N THR A 119 8.25 11.84 -6.70
CA THR A 119 6.90 11.83 -6.12
C THR A 119 5.85 11.54 -7.17
N SER A 120 5.89 12.25 -8.29
CA SER A 120 4.94 12.09 -9.40
C SER A 120 4.98 10.68 -10.01
N LYS A 121 6.20 10.15 -10.24
CA LYS A 121 6.37 8.80 -10.78
C LYS A 121 5.80 7.73 -9.85
N LYS A 122 6.05 7.87 -8.54
CA LYS A 122 5.52 6.93 -7.54
C LYS A 122 4.00 6.97 -7.49
N LEU A 123 3.40 8.16 -7.48
CA LEU A 123 1.95 8.33 -7.44
C LEU A 123 1.28 7.80 -8.72
N LEU A 124 1.88 8.06 -9.89
CA LEU A 124 1.40 7.53 -11.17
C LEU A 124 1.50 6.01 -11.22
N ALA A 125 2.60 5.42 -10.73
CA ALA A 125 2.76 3.98 -10.66
C ALA A 125 1.67 3.33 -9.78
N LYS A 126 1.36 3.93 -8.63
CA LYS A 126 0.26 3.48 -7.77
C LYS A 126 -1.10 3.62 -8.44
N ALA A 127 -1.38 4.72 -9.14
CA ALA A 127 -2.62 4.90 -9.89
C ALA A 127 -2.77 3.82 -10.97
N ASN A 128 -1.69 3.52 -11.71
CA ASN A 128 -1.67 2.44 -12.70
C ASN A 128 -1.87 1.05 -12.03
N ALA A 129 -1.24 0.81 -10.88
CA ALA A 129 -1.46 -0.42 -10.11
C ALA A 129 -2.92 -0.60 -9.69
N THR A 130 -3.58 0.46 -9.22
CA THR A 130 -5.01 0.47 -8.95
C THR A 130 -5.83 0.16 -10.20
N TYR A 131 -5.50 0.79 -11.34
CA TYR A 131 -6.18 0.52 -12.60
C TYR A 131 -6.02 -0.93 -13.06
N ARG A 132 -4.86 -1.56 -12.86
CA ARG A 132 -4.66 -2.98 -13.20
C ARG A 132 -5.61 -3.92 -12.47
N ALA A 133 -6.13 -3.54 -11.30
CA ALA A 133 -7.18 -4.30 -10.61
C ALA A 133 -8.57 -4.12 -11.25
N LEU A 134 -8.82 -2.99 -11.91
CA LEU A 134 -10.03 -2.70 -12.68
C LEU A 134 -9.97 -3.21 -14.13
N SER A 135 -8.77 -3.31 -14.69
CA SER A 135 -8.52 -3.66 -16.10
C SER A 135 -9.30 -4.89 -16.58
N PRO A 136 -9.37 -6.03 -15.86
CA PRO A 136 -10.17 -7.18 -16.31
C PRO A 136 -11.67 -6.85 -16.52
N ILE A 137 -12.22 -5.93 -15.72
CA ILE A 137 -13.62 -5.51 -15.79
C ILE A 137 -13.84 -4.57 -16.97
N VAL A 138 -12.88 -3.68 -17.23
CA VAL A 138 -12.92 -2.79 -18.40
C VAL A 138 -12.74 -3.60 -19.67
N GLU A 139 -11.77 -4.52 -19.71
CA GLU A 139 -11.47 -5.38 -20.86
C GLU A 139 -12.66 -6.28 -21.24
N GLU A 140 -13.39 -6.81 -20.24
CA GLU A 140 -14.59 -7.62 -20.48
C GLU A 140 -15.71 -6.82 -21.19
N GLN A 141 -15.80 -5.51 -20.92
CA GLN A 141 -16.84 -4.64 -21.47
C GLN A 141 -16.41 -3.96 -22.77
N ASP A 142 -15.18 -3.44 -22.80
CA ASP A 142 -14.54 -2.79 -23.93
C ASP A 142 -13.02 -2.97 -23.89
N SER A 143 -12.54 -4.00 -24.60
CA SER A 143 -11.12 -4.32 -24.72
C SER A 143 -10.30 -3.21 -25.41
N ASN A 144 -10.91 -2.40 -26.29
CA ASN A 144 -10.20 -1.29 -26.92
C ASN A 144 -9.98 -0.17 -25.89
N LEU A 145 -11.02 0.18 -25.14
CA LEU A 145 -10.92 1.19 -24.09
C LEU A 145 -9.89 0.80 -23.02
N ASP A 146 -9.84 -0.48 -22.64
CA ASP A 146 -8.81 -0.99 -21.72
C ASP A 146 -7.39 -0.77 -22.27
N GLY A 147 -7.17 -1.06 -23.56
CA GLY A 147 -5.91 -0.79 -24.25
C GLY A 147 -5.55 0.69 -24.26
N GLU A 148 -6.51 1.57 -24.57
CA GLU A 148 -6.31 3.02 -24.62
C GLU A 148 -5.97 3.61 -23.24
N ILE A 149 -6.61 3.14 -22.16
CA ILE A 149 -6.29 3.60 -20.80
C ILE A 149 -4.88 3.14 -20.39
N LYS A 150 -4.48 1.89 -20.72
CA LYS A 150 -3.11 1.41 -20.47
C LYS A 150 -2.08 2.27 -21.19
N GLU A 151 -2.30 2.57 -22.46
CA GLU A 151 -1.44 3.44 -23.25
C GLU A 151 -1.41 4.87 -22.67
N ALA A 152 -2.53 5.40 -22.17
CA ALA A 152 -2.57 6.70 -21.53
C ALA A 152 -1.74 6.74 -20.23
N PHE A 153 -1.70 5.67 -19.43
CA PHE A 153 -0.82 5.57 -18.27
C PHE A 153 0.67 5.53 -18.67
N GLU A 154 1.02 4.79 -19.72
CA GLU A 154 2.39 4.76 -20.26
C GLU A 154 2.82 6.13 -20.80
N SER A 155 1.95 6.75 -21.59
CA SER A 155 2.09 8.09 -22.15
C SER A 155 2.21 9.16 -21.04
N SER A 156 1.50 8.98 -19.93
CA SER A 156 1.62 9.84 -18.73
C SER A 156 2.98 9.70 -18.06
N LEU A 157 3.53 8.48 -17.99
CA LEU A 157 4.84 8.23 -17.41
C LEU A 157 5.95 8.88 -18.25
N GLU A 158 5.85 8.80 -19.57
CA GLU A 158 6.74 9.52 -20.48
C GLU A 158 6.62 11.04 -20.30
N ALA A 159 5.40 11.54 -20.10
CA ALA A 159 5.12 12.96 -19.92
C ALA A 159 5.74 13.54 -18.64
N LEU A 160 5.99 12.72 -17.60
CA LEU A 160 6.77 13.16 -16.43
C LEU A 160 8.23 13.50 -16.77
N GLY A 161 8.71 13.11 -17.95
CA GLY A 161 10.11 13.25 -18.34
C GLY A 161 11.02 12.29 -17.59
N ASN A 162 12.30 12.63 -17.52
CA ASN A 162 13.30 11.87 -16.78
C ASN A 162 14.46 12.82 -16.44
N PRO A 163 14.80 13.07 -15.17
CA PRO A 163 15.93 13.94 -14.83
C PRO A 163 17.29 13.37 -15.27
N GLY A 164 17.37 12.06 -15.55
CA GLY A 164 18.60 11.39 -15.93
C GLY A 164 19.60 11.24 -14.76
N LEU A 165 20.55 10.33 -14.91
CA LEU A 165 21.62 10.16 -13.92
C LEU A 165 22.72 11.19 -14.23
N PHE A 166 22.84 12.22 -13.37
CA PHE A 166 23.74 13.36 -13.61
C PHE A 166 23.47 14.09 -14.95
N GLY A 167 22.20 14.14 -15.38
CA GLY A 167 21.78 14.76 -16.64
C GLY A 167 22.00 13.89 -17.89
N VAL A 168 22.58 12.68 -17.74
CA VAL A 168 22.64 11.72 -18.84
C VAL A 168 21.29 11.04 -18.99
N GLY A 169 20.70 11.13 -20.20
CA GLY A 169 19.38 10.59 -20.48
C GLY A 169 18.22 11.49 -20.06
N GLU A 170 18.48 12.79 -19.85
CA GLU A 170 17.44 13.76 -19.50
C GLU A 170 16.34 13.83 -20.58
N GLN A 171 15.10 13.74 -20.14
CA GLN A 171 13.90 13.99 -20.93
C GLN A 171 13.10 15.08 -20.24
N LYS A 172 12.72 16.11 -21.01
CA LYS A 172 11.95 17.22 -20.46
C LYS A 172 10.52 16.77 -20.14
N PRO A 173 9.96 17.20 -19.00
CA PRO A 173 8.58 16.95 -18.67
C PRO A 173 7.64 17.70 -19.64
N ASP A 174 6.49 17.11 -19.92
CA ASP A 174 5.42 17.61 -20.77
C ASP A 174 4.10 17.64 -19.99
N LYS A 175 3.85 18.77 -19.30
CA LYS A 175 2.66 18.90 -18.46
C LYS A 175 1.36 18.83 -19.24
N GLU A 176 1.34 19.40 -20.45
CA GLU A 176 0.14 19.41 -21.29
C GLU A 176 -0.26 17.99 -21.72
N LYS A 177 0.72 17.18 -22.13
CA LYS A 177 0.50 15.76 -22.44
C LYS A 177 -0.01 14.99 -21.21
N PHE A 178 0.56 15.25 -20.03
CA PHE A 178 0.09 14.62 -18.80
C PHE A 178 -1.37 15.00 -18.47
N GLU A 179 -1.74 16.28 -18.50
CA GLU A 179 -3.11 16.72 -18.21
C GLU A 179 -4.12 16.12 -19.20
N THR A 180 -3.76 16.05 -20.48
CA THR A 180 -4.59 15.42 -21.52
C THR A 180 -4.84 13.95 -21.22
N ASN A 181 -3.79 13.20 -20.89
CA ASN A 181 -3.92 11.79 -20.53
C ASN A 181 -4.70 11.60 -19.22
N LYS A 182 -4.48 12.45 -18.21
CA LYS A 182 -5.23 12.44 -16.96
C LYS A 182 -6.73 12.61 -17.23
N GLU A 183 -7.11 13.62 -17.99
CA GLU A 183 -8.51 13.89 -18.34
C GLU A 183 -9.14 12.70 -19.08
N PHE A 184 -8.41 12.12 -20.05
CA PHE A 184 -8.85 10.91 -20.73
C PHE A 184 -9.10 9.76 -19.76
N ILE A 185 -8.09 9.37 -18.95
CA ILE A 185 -8.20 8.27 -17.99
C ILE A 185 -9.40 8.48 -17.06
N LEU A 186 -9.54 9.68 -16.50
CA LEU A 186 -10.58 9.97 -15.52
C LEU A 186 -11.97 10.01 -16.14
N SER A 187 -12.14 10.63 -17.31
CA SER A 187 -13.44 10.68 -18.00
C SER A 187 -13.89 9.29 -18.47
N SER A 188 -12.98 8.48 -19.02
CA SER A 188 -13.24 7.10 -19.42
C SER A 188 -13.68 6.24 -18.25
N LEU A 189 -12.96 6.30 -17.12
CA LEU A 189 -13.32 5.53 -15.91
C LEU A 189 -14.62 6.03 -15.29
N GLN A 190 -14.85 7.35 -15.27
CA GLN A 190 -16.10 7.91 -14.78
C GLN A 190 -17.31 7.40 -15.57
N GLU A 191 -17.22 7.37 -16.89
CA GLU A 191 -18.26 6.85 -17.78
C GLU A 191 -18.44 5.34 -17.59
N GLN A 192 -17.33 4.59 -17.64
CA GLN A 192 -17.30 3.13 -17.51
C GLN A 192 -17.98 2.63 -16.22
N PHE A 193 -17.76 3.33 -15.10
CA PHE A 193 -18.33 2.99 -13.79
C PHE A 193 -19.57 3.82 -13.42
N GLN A 194 -20.12 4.57 -14.38
CA GLN A 194 -21.37 5.35 -14.23
C GLN A 194 -21.37 6.30 -13.03
N MET A 195 -20.23 6.93 -12.77
CA MET A 195 -20.03 7.81 -11.61
C MET A 195 -20.50 9.23 -11.93
N LYS A 196 -21.30 9.82 -11.03
CA LYS A 196 -21.81 11.19 -11.19
C LYS A 196 -20.70 12.25 -11.07
N SER A 197 -19.70 11.97 -10.24
CA SER A 197 -18.57 12.86 -9.98
C SER A 197 -17.39 12.04 -9.51
N LEU A 198 -16.19 12.53 -9.81
CA LEU A 198 -14.92 12.05 -9.25
C LEU A 198 -14.36 13.01 -8.19
N GLU A 199 -15.08 14.07 -7.86
CA GLU A 199 -14.71 14.96 -6.76
C GLU A 199 -14.85 14.24 -5.44
N VAL A 200 -13.78 14.33 -4.66
CA VAL A 200 -13.71 13.77 -3.33
C VAL A 200 -13.60 14.94 -2.37
N GLY A 201 -14.54 15.05 -1.43
CA GLY A 201 -14.82 16.27 -0.65
C GLY A 201 -13.58 16.98 -0.11
N HIS A 202 -13.52 18.30 -0.33
CA HIS A 202 -12.45 19.25 0.02
C HIS A 202 -11.33 18.74 0.93
N PHE A 203 -10.25 18.25 0.32
CA PHE A 203 -9.00 18.01 1.03
C PHE A 203 -8.17 19.29 1.06
N SER A 204 -7.76 19.70 2.26
CA SER A 204 -6.69 20.67 2.42
C SER A 204 -5.42 20.09 1.81
N GLU A 205 -4.69 20.94 1.09
CA GLU A 205 -3.38 20.73 0.41
C GLU A 205 -2.29 20.04 1.26
N SER A 206 -2.56 19.80 2.55
CA SER A 206 -1.67 19.15 3.54
C SER A 206 -1.72 17.62 3.57
N ALA A 207 -2.59 16.95 2.81
CA ALA A 207 -2.65 15.49 2.75
C ALA A 207 -1.68 14.91 1.70
N SER A 208 -0.46 15.45 1.62
CA SER A 208 0.60 14.81 0.85
C SER A 208 0.79 13.39 1.37
N GLU A 209 0.74 12.38 0.49
CA GLU A 209 1.16 11.01 0.83
C GLU A 209 2.68 10.96 1.07
N GLY A 210 3.10 11.51 2.21
CA GLY A 210 4.43 11.51 2.77
C GLY A 210 4.29 11.87 4.25
N GLU A 211 4.86 11.04 5.13
CA GLU A 211 4.89 11.16 6.61
C GLU A 211 3.78 10.49 7.45
N ASN A 212 3.17 9.41 6.99
CA ASN A 212 2.70 8.36 7.94
C ASN A 212 3.21 6.95 7.61
N ALA A 213 4.36 6.90 6.94
CA ALA A 213 5.20 5.71 6.91
C ALA A 213 6.01 5.68 8.22
N GLY A 214 5.36 5.21 9.29
CA GLY A 214 5.98 5.05 10.60
C GLY A 214 6.24 6.38 11.30
N GLN A 215 5.57 6.58 12.43
CA GLN A 215 6.35 7.03 13.57
C GLN A 215 7.51 6.05 13.67
N THR A 216 8.70 6.45 13.21
CA THR A 216 9.90 5.98 13.86
C THR A 216 9.71 6.43 15.30
N GLU A 217 9.18 5.55 16.16
CA GLU A 217 9.70 5.52 17.50
C GLU A 217 11.20 5.47 17.30
N ASP A 218 11.82 6.63 17.51
CA ASP A 218 13.21 6.86 17.24
C ASP A 218 13.99 6.04 18.27
N TRP A 219 14.12 4.74 17.98
CA TRP A 219 14.94 3.79 18.74
C TRP A 219 16.41 4.22 18.75
N THR A 220 16.75 5.27 18.02
CA THR A 220 18.08 5.86 17.93
C THR A 220 18.07 7.36 18.17
N ASP A 221 17.10 7.91 18.91
CA ASP A 221 17.28 9.25 19.48
C ASP A 221 18.35 9.17 20.58
N LEU A 222 19.60 9.45 20.20
CA LEU A 222 20.77 9.41 21.09
C LEU A 222 20.71 10.48 22.19
N SER A 223 19.75 11.41 22.12
CA SER A 223 19.55 12.47 23.12
C SER A 223 18.79 11.99 24.37
N GLN A 224 18.03 10.91 24.29
CA GLN A 224 17.28 10.37 25.41
C GLN A 224 18.10 9.34 26.22
N TYR A 225 18.41 9.69 27.47
CA TYR A 225 19.19 8.84 28.38
C TYR A 225 18.61 7.43 28.61
N LYS A 226 17.31 7.22 28.35
CA LYS A 226 16.64 5.91 28.49
C LYS A 226 17.04 4.93 27.40
N ASN A 227 17.42 5.41 26.21
CA ASN A 227 17.85 4.58 25.07
C ASN A 227 19.23 3.93 25.29
N TRP A 228 19.98 4.38 26.30
CA TRP A 228 21.29 3.84 26.67
C TRP A 228 21.20 2.64 27.64
N ILE A 229 20.05 2.43 28.27
CA ILE A 229 19.85 1.37 29.27
C ILE A 229 20.07 -0.03 28.68
N PRO A 230 19.53 -0.38 27.49
CA PRO A 230 19.75 -1.70 26.89
C PRO A 230 21.23 -1.96 26.57
N ILE A 231 21.94 -0.94 26.09
CA ILE A 231 23.37 -1.02 25.75
C ILE A 231 24.20 -1.28 27.01
N LEU A 232 23.91 -0.56 28.11
CA LEU A 232 24.58 -0.77 29.39
C LEU A 232 24.37 -2.19 29.93
N VAL A 233 23.16 -2.73 29.85
CA VAL A 233 22.87 -4.11 30.26
C VAL A 233 23.67 -5.11 29.43
N LEU A 234 23.77 -4.89 28.11
CA LEU A 234 24.53 -5.75 27.20
C LEU A 234 26.04 -5.72 27.51
N ILE A 235 26.60 -4.54 27.77
CA ILE A 235 28.01 -4.38 28.18
C ILE A 235 28.28 -5.11 29.50
N VAL A 236 27.40 -4.98 30.49
CA VAL A 236 27.53 -5.67 31.79
C VAL A 236 27.44 -7.19 31.62
N ALA A 237 26.54 -7.68 30.77
CA ALA A 237 26.44 -9.10 30.47
C ALA A 237 27.72 -9.65 29.82
N ILE A 238 28.26 -8.94 28.82
CA ILE A 238 29.52 -9.31 28.16
C ILE A 238 30.68 -9.30 29.16
N ALA A 239 30.80 -8.24 29.97
CA ALA A 239 31.83 -8.16 31.01
C ALA A 239 31.71 -9.30 32.03
N GLY A 240 30.48 -9.63 32.46
CA GLY A 240 30.21 -10.75 33.35
C GLY A 240 30.65 -12.10 32.76
N VAL A 241 30.36 -12.33 31.48
CA VAL A 241 30.81 -13.53 30.75
C VAL A 241 32.33 -13.56 30.64
N LEU A 242 32.98 -12.45 30.27
CA LEU A 242 34.44 -12.37 30.17
C LEU A 242 35.13 -12.65 31.51
N VAL A 243 34.64 -12.06 32.60
CA VAL A 243 35.15 -12.31 33.96
C VAL A 243 34.95 -13.77 34.36
N TYR A 244 33.78 -14.35 34.07
CA TYR A 244 33.50 -15.76 34.35
C TYR A 244 34.45 -16.69 33.57
N VAL A 245 34.67 -16.43 32.29
CA VAL A 245 35.58 -17.21 31.43
C VAL A 245 37.04 -17.06 31.90
N MET A 246 37.49 -15.85 32.24
CA MET A 246 38.84 -15.63 32.76
C MET A 246 39.07 -16.32 34.11
N LYS A 247 38.06 -16.32 34.99
CA LYS A 247 38.13 -16.98 36.31
C LYS A 247 38.13 -18.50 36.18
N LYS A 248 37.45 -19.05 35.16
CA LYS A 248 37.44 -20.49 34.85
C LYS A 248 38.74 -20.96 34.17
N ARG A 249 39.48 -20.09 33.47
CA ARG A 249 40.80 -20.40 32.89
C ARG A 249 41.97 -20.35 33.89
N LYS A 250 41.77 -19.75 35.07
CA LYS A 250 42.79 -19.68 36.15
C LYS A 250 42.60 -20.74 37.26
N LYS A 251 41.60 -21.61 37.14
CA LYS A 251 41.45 -22.85 37.93
C LYS A 251 41.76 -24.03 37.04
#